data_AF-A0A8J4Y951-F1
#
_entry.id   AF-A0A8J4Y951-F1
#
_cell.length_a   1.000
_cell.length_b   1.000
_cell.length_c   1.000
_cell.angle_alpha   90.00
_cell.angle_beta   90.00
_cell.angle_gamma   90.00
#
_symmetry.space_group_name_H-M   'P 1'
#
loop_
_entity.id
_entity.type
_entity.pdbx_description
1 polymer ?
#
loop_
_entity_poly.entity_id
_entity_poly.type
_entity_poly.pdbx_seq_one_letter_code
_entity_poly.pdbx_strand_id
1 'polypeptide(L)'
;MQKGDVYLVFDRYYEYSTKDVTRSARNTEASRVHQLKVTTELPSQKVILTVTENKKQLIDIICTELKGDVSFHRNHIQNHKLIITSQDKTPIEISNRGLIINRGDINTTHEEADVIIVQQMLMAAKEKPTSITVLSDDTDVFVLLLHYYLEDGLKFMVSMESPIKDRAIVDIGKTVEKHIDIIPEILAAHALSGCDTVACCFGIGKSTVLKVVRSGLLSLLGQSDAPLPSVIQQATKFMTACYGQNNSDTMSNARLSAWAAKTDKGYTSTPKLCSLPPTSETFEENVKRAHHQASIWRAVKDADPPELDVEKYGWKKDETNRSLVPTTVPDTVSLAPDAVLRLIRCGCESDTPCRSSRCGCRSADLSCTMFCVCHDGICCNTNAL
;
A
#
# COMPACT_ATOMS: atom_id res chain seq x y z
N MET A 1 -2.65 3.36 -32.28
CA MET A 1 -2.66 4.47 -31.31
C MET A 1 -3.87 5.34 -31.59
N GLN A 2 -4.60 5.73 -30.55
CA GLN A 2 -5.62 6.78 -30.66
C GLN A 2 -4.98 8.07 -31.22
N LYS A 3 -5.77 8.93 -31.85
CA LYS A 3 -5.33 10.23 -32.38
C LYS A 3 -5.12 11.23 -31.23
N GLY A 4 -4.15 11.01 -30.36
CA GLY A 4 -3.92 11.86 -29.19
C GLY A 4 -2.50 11.71 -28.63
N ASP A 5 -2.14 12.66 -27.78
CA ASP A 5 -0.90 12.63 -27.01
C ASP A 5 -0.93 11.44 -26.03
N VAL A 6 0.21 10.76 -25.88
CA VAL A 6 0.33 9.55 -25.06
C VAL A 6 1.32 9.79 -23.93
N TYR A 7 0.91 9.42 -22.71
CA TYR A 7 1.74 9.45 -21.52
C TYR A 7 1.97 8.01 -21.07
N LEU A 8 3.23 7.58 -21.12
CA LEU A 8 3.68 6.26 -20.70
C LEU A 8 4.42 6.39 -19.38
N VAL A 9 3.81 5.85 -18.32
CA VAL A 9 4.28 5.99 -16.94
C VAL A 9 4.66 4.63 -16.39
N PHE A 10 5.82 4.55 -15.74
CA PHE A 10 6.30 3.36 -15.06
C PHE A 10 6.55 3.63 -13.58
N ASP A 11 6.42 2.58 -12.76
CA ASP A 11 6.92 2.58 -11.39
C ASP A 11 8.42 2.81 -11.36
N ARG A 12 8.87 3.39 -10.25
CA ARG A 12 10.26 3.45 -9.85
C ARG A 12 10.53 2.42 -8.77
N TYR A 13 11.78 1.98 -8.71
CA TYR A 13 12.17 0.86 -7.86
C TYR A 13 13.40 1.24 -7.04
N TYR A 14 13.15 1.86 -5.89
CA TYR A 14 14.16 2.27 -4.93
C TYR A 14 14.37 1.20 -3.84
N GLU A 15 15.56 1.21 -3.23
CA GLU A 15 15.79 0.51 -1.95
C GLU A 15 15.06 1.24 -0.81
N TYR A 16 14.73 0.54 0.27
CA TYR A 16 13.98 1.09 1.42
C TYR A 16 12.64 1.73 1.02
N SER A 17 11.88 1.06 0.15
CA SER A 17 10.54 1.49 -0.24
C SER A 17 9.48 0.88 0.66
N THR A 18 8.41 1.62 0.92
CA THR A 18 7.22 1.10 1.61
C THR A 18 6.51 -0.02 0.84
N LYS A 19 6.86 -0.21 -0.44
CA LYS A 19 6.37 -1.33 -1.27
C LYS A 19 7.24 -2.58 -1.18
N ASP A 20 8.38 -2.57 -0.50
CA ASP A 20 9.31 -3.71 -0.50
C ASP A 20 8.68 -5.01 0.01
N VAL A 21 7.76 -4.92 0.96
CA VAL A 21 6.98 -6.07 1.44
C VAL A 21 6.15 -6.67 0.32
N THR A 22 5.42 -5.85 -0.42
CA THR A 22 4.57 -6.30 -1.54
C THR A 22 5.41 -6.87 -2.70
N ARG A 23 6.58 -6.26 -2.96
CA ARG A 23 7.55 -6.75 -3.96
C ARG A 23 8.10 -8.11 -3.56
N SER A 24 8.50 -8.26 -2.30
CA SER A 24 9.04 -9.49 -1.74
C SER A 24 8.00 -10.62 -1.71
N ALA A 25 6.75 -10.31 -1.37
CA ALA A 25 5.66 -11.29 -1.40
C ALA A 25 5.43 -11.85 -2.80
N ARG A 26 5.51 -11.01 -3.85
CA ARG A 26 5.41 -11.45 -5.25
C ARG A 26 6.58 -12.34 -5.65
N ASN A 27 7.81 -12.00 -5.24
CA ASN A 27 9.04 -12.74 -5.54
C ASN A 27 9.06 -14.21 -5.04
N THR A 28 8.12 -14.61 -4.18
CA THR A 28 8.07 -15.99 -3.66
C THR A 28 7.77 -17.04 -4.74
N GLU A 29 7.20 -16.65 -5.88
CA GLU A 29 6.83 -17.59 -6.96
C GLU A 29 7.90 -17.74 -8.06
N ALA A 30 8.80 -16.77 -8.19
CA ALA A 30 9.88 -16.79 -9.19
C ALA A 30 11.06 -15.93 -8.71
N SER A 31 12.26 -16.50 -8.69
CA SER A 31 13.48 -15.83 -8.19
C SER A 31 14.53 -15.56 -9.27
N ARG A 32 14.30 -16.02 -10.51
CA ARG A 32 15.33 -15.94 -11.56
C ARG A 32 15.40 -14.53 -12.15
N VAL A 33 16.56 -13.89 -11.98
CA VAL A 33 16.93 -12.71 -12.77
C VAL A 33 17.36 -13.17 -14.16
N HIS A 34 16.72 -12.63 -15.18
CA HIS A 34 17.04 -12.85 -16.59
C HIS A 34 18.01 -11.77 -17.08
N GLN A 35 18.76 -12.05 -18.14
CA GLN A 35 19.50 -11.04 -18.90
C GLN A 35 18.69 -10.71 -20.14
N LEU A 36 17.83 -9.71 -20.04
CA LEU A 36 16.97 -9.32 -21.16
C LEU A 36 17.77 -8.50 -22.17
N LYS A 37 17.61 -8.82 -23.45
CA LYS A 37 18.07 -8.03 -24.60
C LYS A 37 16.89 -7.85 -25.55
N VAL A 38 16.97 -6.89 -26.46
CA VAL A 38 15.95 -6.67 -27.52
C VAL A 38 15.63 -7.95 -28.31
N THR A 39 16.63 -8.80 -28.53
CA THR A 39 16.49 -10.08 -29.25
C THR A 39 16.10 -11.27 -28.37
N THR A 40 15.97 -11.08 -27.06
CA THR A 40 15.64 -12.17 -26.13
C THR A 40 14.17 -12.55 -26.30
N GLU A 41 13.90 -13.83 -26.50
CA GLU A 41 12.53 -14.33 -26.40
C GLU A 41 12.02 -14.07 -24.98
N LEU A 42 10.98 -13.26 -24.86
CA LEU A 42 10.49 -12.82 -23.57
C LEU A 42 9.97 -14.02 -22.78
N PRO A 43 10.49 -14.24 -21.55
CA PRO A 43 9.87 -15.18 -20.63
C PRO A 43 8.38 -14.85 -20.42
N SER A 44 7.62 -15.80 -19.88
CA SER A 44 6.21 -15.53 -19.56
C SER A 44 6.06 -14.24 -18.74
N GLN A 45 5.00 -13.48 -19.02
CA GLN A 45 4.74 -12.21 -18.35
C GLN A 45 4.79 -12.34 -16.82
N LYS A 46 4.26 -13.45 -16.29
CA LYS A 46 4.28 -13.75 -14.85
C LYS A 46 5.70 -13.77 -14.29
N VAL A 47 6.65 -14.41 -14.98
CA VAL A 47 8.05 -14.53 -14.53
C VAL A 47 8.75 -13.18 -14.55
N ILE A 48 8.55 -12.38 -15.60
CA ILE A 48 9.19 -11.06 -15.72
C ILE A 48 8.61 -10.09 -14.68
N LEU A 49 7.28 -10.04 -14.56
CA LEU A 49 6.59 -9.11 -13.68
C LEU A 49 6.57 -9.52 -12.20
N THR A 50 7.18 -10.65 -11.86
CA THR A 50 7.38 -11.05 -10.47
C THR A 50 8.63 -10.38 -9.90
N VAL A 51 9.76 -10.43 -10.63
CA VAL A 51 11.09 -10.01 -10.15
C VAL A 51 11.40 -8.55 -10.48
N THR A 52 11.70 -7.74 -9.47
CA THR A 52 12.03 -6.30 -9.60
C THR A 52 13.12 -6.01 -10.65
N GLU A 53 14.25 -6.70 -10.60
CA GLU A 53 15.35 -6.52 -11.57
C GLU A 53 14.95 -6.86 -13.01
N ASN A 54 14.03 -7.80 -13.21
CA ASN A 54 13.52 -8.11 -14.55
C ASN A 54 12.61 -6.98 -15.05
N LYS A 55 11.80 -6.37 -14.17
CA LYS A 55 10.98 -5.20 -14.52
C LYS A 55 11.84 -4.01 -14.90
N LYS A 56 12.87 -3.69 -14.09
CA LYS A 56 13.81 -2.59 -14.38
C LYS A 56 14.43 -2.77 -15.77
N GLN A 57 14.95 -3.97 -16.08
CA GLN A 57 15.49 -4.28 -17.40
C GLN A 57 14.47 -4.14 -18.53
N LEU A 58 13.24 -4.65 -18.34
CA LEU A 58 12.20 -4.54 -19.35
C LEU A 58 11.82 -3.08 -19.63
N ILE A 59 11.66 -2.27 -18.58
CA ILE A 59 11.34 -0.83 -18.69
C ILE A 59 12.46 -0.11 -19.45
N ASP A 60 13.72 -0.38 -19.12
CA ASP A 60 14.87 0.23 -19.79
C ASP A 60 14.92 -0.10 -21.29
N ILE A 61 14.68 -1.37 -21.65
CA ILE A 61 14.60 -1.81 -23.04
C ILE A 61 13.45 -1.09 -23.77
N ILE A 62 12.24 -1.06 -23.18
CA ILE A 62 11.08 -0.39 -23.79
C ILE A 62 11.38 1.09 -24.03
N CYS A 63 11.91 1.78 -23.02
CA CYS A 63 12.25 3.20 -23.12
C CYS A 63 13.34 3.46 -24.17
N THR A 64 14.38 2.61 -24.23
CA THR A 64 15.48 2.75 -25.19
C THR A 64 15.01 2.53 -26.62
N GLU A 65 14.22 1.49 -26.88
CA GLU A 65 13.69 1.21 -28.22
C GLU A 65 12.72 2.32 -28.67
N LEU A 66 11.82 2.78 -27.79
CA LEU A 66 10.91 3.88 -28.11
C LEU A 66 11.65 5.19 -28.39
N LYS A 67 12.79 5.44 -27.74
CA LYS A 67 13.65 6.61 -28.02
C LYS A 67 14.43 6.47 -29.33
N GLY A 68 14.79 5.26 -29.74
CA GLY A 68 15.63 5.00 -30.92
C GLY A 68 14.88 4.70 -32.21
N ASP A 69 13.60 4.33 -32.15
CA ASP A 69 12.84 3.86 -33.31
C ASP A 69 12.38 5.01 -34.23
N VAL A 70 13.25 5.38 -35.16
CA VAL A 70 13.00 6.40 -36.20
C VAL A 70 11.79 6.06 -37.07
N SER A 71 11.52 4.77 -37.31
CA SER A 71 10.38 4.35 -38.12
C SER A 71 9.08 4.62 -37.37
N PHE A 72 9.03 4.22 -36.10
CA PHE A 72 7.91 4.51 -35.20
C PHE A 72 7.66 6.02 -35.09
N HIS A 73 8.70 6.83 -34.88
CA HIS A 73 8.55 8.29 -34.80
C HIS A 73 7.96 8.89 -36.07
N ARG A 74 8.46 8.48 -37.23
CA ARG A 74 7.98 8.99 -38.53
C ARG A 74 6.53 8.59 -38.78
N ASN A 75 6.12 7.39 -38.38
CA ASN A 75 4.82 6.83 -38.71
C ASN A 75 3.73 7.19 -37.67
N HIS A 76 4.10 7.39 -36.41
CA HIS A 76 3.14 7.54 -35.31
C HIS A 76 3.26 8.84 -34.52
N ILE A 77 4.39 9.56 -34.60
CA ILE A 77 4.66 10.79 -33.85
C ILE A 77 4.80 11.98 -34.82
N GLN A 78 3.75 12.21 -35.62
CA GLN A 78 3.72 13.33 -36.57
C GLN A 78 3.06 14.58 -35.96
N ASN A 79 1.89 14.40 -35.34
CA ASN A 79 1.05 15.49 -34.83
C ASN A 79 0.72 15.32 -33.33
N HIS A 80 1.32 14.31 -32.69
CA HIS A 80 1.08 13.96 -31.30
C HIS A 80 2.43 13.76 -30.61
N LYS A 81 2.46 13.99 -29.30
CA LYS A 81 3.65 13.76 -28.47
C LYS A 81 3.53 12.45 -27.69
N LEU A 82 4.67 11.79 -27.46
CA LEU A 82 4.81 10.67 -26.54
C LEU A 82 5.65 11.16 -25.35
N ILE A 83 5.08 11.17 -24.16
CA ILE A 83 5.78 11.49 -22.92
C ILE A 83 6.07 10.18 -22.20
N ILE A 84 7.32 9.96 -21.82
CA ILE A 84 7.77 8.76 -21.11
C ILE A 84 8.32 9.17 -19.75
N THR A 85 7.81 8.55 -18.69
CA THR A 85 8.28 8.71 -17.32
C THR A 85 8.68 7.37 -16.75
N SER A 86 10.00 7.22 -16.58
CA SER A 86 10.66 5.98 -16.15
C SER A 86 11.44 6.23 -14.85
N GLN A 87 12.57 5.54 -14.67
CA GLN A 87 13.40 5.66 -13.46
C GLN A 87 13.97 7.07 -13.24
N ASP A 88 14.25 7.81 -14.32
CA ASP A 88 14.75 9.18 -14.21
C ASP A 88 13.67 10.14 -13.68
N LYS A 89 14.10 11.10 -12.86
CA LYS A 89 13.20 12.12 -12.29
C LYS A 89 12.56 13.03 -13.34
N THR A 90 13.23 13.21 -14.48
CA THR A 90 12.81 14.10 -15.56
C THR A 90 12.20 13.30 -16.69
N PRO A 91 10.88 13.45 -16.94
CA PRO A 91 10.25 12.83 -18.10
C PRO A 91 10.86 13.33 -19.41
N ILE A 92 10.76 12.50 -20.44
CA ILE A 92 11.13 12.89 -21.81
C ILE A 92 9.89 12.97 -22.68
N GLU A 93 9.90 13.92 -23.60
CA GLU A 93 8.93 14.02 -24.68
C GLU A 93 9.59 13.65 -26.00
N ILE A 94 8.92 12.81 -26.78
CA ILE A 94 9.23 12.53 -28.18
C ILE A 94 8.14 13.18 -29.02
N SER A 95 8.50 14.17 -29.83
CA SER A 95 7.58 14.90 -30.70
C SER A 95 8.23 15.19 -32.06
N ASN A 96 7.50 15.81 -33.00
CA ASN A 96 8.02 16.29 -34.28
C ASN A 96 8.90 15.27 -35.05
N ARG A 97 8.43 14.02 -35.17
CA ARG A 97 9.13 12.93 -35.88
C ARG A 97 10.50 12.56 -35.28
N GLY A 98 10.65 12.68 -33.96
CA GLY A 98 11.81 12.15 -33.21
C GLY A 98 12.65 13.20 -32.48
N LEU A 99 12.16 14.44 -32.36
CA LEU A 99 12.75 15.42 -31.46
C LEU A 99 12.54 14.98 -30.01
N ILE A 100 13.63 14.84 -29.26
CA ILE A 100 13.59 14.48 -27.84
C ILE A 100 13.79 15.74 -26.99
N ILE A 101 12.85 15.98 -26.08
CA ILE A 101 12.86 17.14 -25.17
C ILE A 101 12.78 16.64 -23.73
N ASN A 102 13.66 17.15 -22.86
CA ASN A 102 13.55 16.90 -21.42
C ASN A 102 12.46 17.79 -20.83
N ARG A 103 11.46 17.19 -20.19
CA ARG A 103 10.29 17.86 -19.63
C ARG A 103 10.49 18.19 -18.15
N GLY A 104 11.42 19.11 -17.89
CA GLY A 104 11.75 19.56 -16.54
C GLY A 104 10.58 20.21 -15.79
N ASP A 105 9.57 20.69 -16.53
CA ASP A 105 8.33 21.27 -16.02
C ASP A 105 7.41 20.24 -15.34
N ILE A 106 7.59 18.96 -15.62
CA ILE A 106 6.87 17.84 -15.00
C ILE A 106 7.84 16.86 -14.32
N ASN A 107 8.95 17.40 -13.79
CA ASN A 107 9.84 16.65 -12.90
C ASN A 107 9.04 16.05 -11.76
N THR A 108 9.35 14.80 -11.43
CA THR A 108 8.70 14.10 -10.33
C THR A 108 9.66 13.11 -9.70
N THR A 109 9.65 12.95 -8.38
CA THR A 109 10.39 11.89 -7.66
C THR A 109 9.46 10.86 -7.01
N HIS A 110 8.14 11.00 -7.18
CA HIS A 110 7.15 9.99 -6.79
C HIS A 110 7.56 8.60 -7.29
N GLU A 111 7.37 7.58 -6.47
CA GLU A 111 7.81 6.23 -6.77
C GLU A 111 6.78 5.46 -7.61
N GLU A 112 5.49 5.63 -7.32
CA GLU A 112 4.44 4.78 -7.86
C GLU A 112 3.77 5.36 -9.10
N ALA A 113 3.50 4.48 -10.07
CA ALA A 113 2.85 4.86 -11.32
C ALA A 113 1.43 5.41 -11.10
N ASP A 114 0.70 4.94 -10.09
CA ASP A 114 -0.66 5.41 -9.79
C ASP A 114 -0.71 6.93 -9.50
N VAL A 115 0.22 7.42 -8.69
CA VAL A 115 0.41 8.83 -8.35
C VAL A 115 0.90 9.61 -9.57
N ILE A 116 1.92 9.11 -10.27
CA ILE A 116 2.51 9.80 -11.42
C ILE A 116 1.51 9.92 -12.58
N ILE A 117 0.69 8.89 -12.83
CA ILE A 117 -0.38 8.92 -13.85
C ILE A 117 -1.35 10.07 -13.57
N VAL A 118 -1.81 10.20 -12.34
CA VAL A 118 -2.78 11.24 -11.96
C VAL A 118 -2.12 12.63 -12.00
N GLN A 119 -0.87 12.74 -11.53
CA GLN A 119 -0.08 13.98 -11.64
C GLN A 119 0.01 14.44 -13.11
N GLN A 120 0.36 13.54 -14.02
CA GLN A 120 0.51 13.87 -15.44
C GLN A 120 -0.83 14.13 -16.13
N MET A 121 -1.89 13.44 -15.72
CA MET A 121 -3.26 13.75 -16.13
C MET A 121 -3.61 15.20 -15.78
N LEU A 122 -3.30 15.65 -14.55
CA LEU A 122 -3.53 17.03 -14.13
C LEU A 122 -2.66 18.02 -14.91
N MET A 123 -1.43 17.65 -15.29
CA MET A 123 -0.61 18.50 -16.15
C MET A 123 -1.20 18.61 -17.56
N ALA A 124 -1.64 17.50 -18.15
CA ALA A 124 -2.32 17.49 -19.44
C ALA A 124 -3.65 18.27 -19.39
N ALA A 125 -4.36 18.23 -18.26
CA ALA A 125 -5.59 18.97 -18.04
C ALA A 125 -5.42 20.50 -18.19
N LYS A 126 -4.22 21.04 -17.91
CA LYS A 126 -3.90 22.47 -18.07
C LYS A 126 -3.99 22.92 -19.54
N GLU A 127 -3.77 22.01 -20.49
CA GLU A 127 -3.94 22.26 -21.92
C GLU A 127 -5.41 22.29 -22.36
N LYS A 128 -6.35 22.02 -21.43
CA LYS A 128 -7.80 21.99 -21.64
C LYS A 128 -8.21 21.07 -22.79
N PRO A 129 -7.82 19.79 -22.76
CA PRO A 129 -8.19 18.84 -23.80
C PRO A 129 -9.71 18.61 -23.81
N THR A 130 -10.22 18.10 -24.93
CA THR A 130 -11.61 17.65 -25.03
C THR A 130 -11.89 16.45 -24.12
N SER A 131 -10.92 15.55 -24.02
CA SER A 131 -11.01 14.35 -23.19
C SER A 131 -9.64 13.81 -22.81
N ILE A 132 -9.56 13.15 -21.65
CA ILE A 132 -8.42 12.33 -21.24
C ILE A 132 -8.91 10.92 -20.93
N THR A 133 -8.19 9.92 -21.42
CA THR A 133 -8.43 8.52 -21.12
C THR A 133 -7.24 7.98 -20.33
N VAL A 134 -7.52 7.46 -19.13
CA VAL A 134 -6.53 6.83 -18.25
C VAL A 134 -6.65 5.32 -18.38
N LEU A 135 -5.60 4.66 -18.86
CA LEU A 135 -5.59 3.20 -19.01
C LEU A 135 -5.09 2.54 -17.71
N SER A 136 -6.01 2.05 -16.88
CA SER A 136 -5.69 1.38 -15.63
C SER A 136 -6.88 0.56 -15.11
N ASP A 137 -6.58 -0.55 -14.42
CA ASP A 137 -7.54 -1.34 -13.64
C ASP A 137 -7.32 -1.17 -12.12
N ASP A 138 -6.42 -0.27 -11.72
CA ASP A 138 -5.99 -0.10 -10.34
C ASP A 138 -6.97 0.75 -9.53
N THR A 139 -7.33 0.29 -8.34
CA THR A 139 -8.22 1.03 -7.44
C THR A 139 -7.56 2.30 -6.92
N ASP A 140 -6.24 2.32 -6.71
CA ASP A 140 -5.52 3.48 -6.21
C ASP A 140 -5.60 4.64 -7.24
N VAL A 141 -5.41 4.33 -8.53
CA VAL A 141 -5.64 5.29 -9.64
C VAL A 141 -7.08 5.80 -9.65
N PHE A 142 -8.07 4.90 -9.54
CA PHE A 142 -9.47 5.30 -9.56
C PHE A 142 -9.81 6.28 -8.43
N VAL A 143 -9.38 5.99 -7.20
CA VAL A 143 -9.64 6.82 -6.02
C VAL A 143 -8.95 8.19 -6.16
N LEU A 144 -7.71 8.23 -6.65
CA LEU A 144 -6.98 9.46 -6.94
C LEU A 144 -7.67 10.31 -8.01
N LEU A 145 -8.14 9.69 -9.11
CA LEU A 145 -8.88 10.39 -10.16
C LEU A 145 -10.15 11.05 -9.62
N LEU A 146 -10.94 10.35 -8.78
CA LEU A 146 -12.13 10.94 -8.17
C LEU A 146 -11.80 12.14 -7.29
N HIS A 147 -10.78 12.01 -6.44
CA HIS A 147 -10.36 13.07 -5.53
C HIS A 147 -9.94 14.32 -6.29
N TYR A 148 -9.00 14.18 -7.23
CA TYR A 148 -8.44 15.33 -7.95
C TYR A 148 -9.35 15.89 -9.03
N TYR A 149 -10.26 15.08 -9.60
CA TYR A 149 -11.30 15.62 -10.49
C TYR A 149 -12.22 16.59 -9.74
N LEU A 150 -12.63 16.23 -8.51
CA LEU A 150 -13.44 17.10 -7.67
C LEU A 150 -12.64 18.31 -7.17
N GLU A 151 -11.43 18.09 -6.66
CA GLU A 151 -10.58 19.14 -6.07
C GLU A 151 -10.20 20.24 -7.09
N ASP A 152 -9.80 19.86 -8.31
CA ASP A 152 -9.44 20.81 -9.37
C ASP A 152 -10.64 21.32 -10.16
N GLY A 153 -11.85 20.85 -9.82
CA GLY A 153 -13.08 21.26 -10.48
C GLY A 153 -13.07 20.99 -11.98
N LEU A 154 -12.48 19.86 -12.41
CA LEU A 154 -12.37 19.49 -13.82
C LEU A 154 -13.76 19.39 -14.45
N LYS A 155 -13.88 19.79 -15.72
CA LYS A 155 -15.16 19.86 -16.46
C LYS A 155 -15.18 19.10 -17.78
N PHE A 156 -14.02 18.69 -18.27
CA PHE A 156 -13.92 17.89 -19.49
C PHE A 156 -14.06 16.39 -19.17
N MET A 157 -14.18 15.58 -20.21
CA MET A 157 -14.38 14.14 -20.07
C MET A 157 -13.08 13.47 -19.59
N VAL A 158 -13.13 12.83 -18.43
CA VAL A 158 -12.07 11.93 -17.95
C VAL A 158 -12.66 10.53 -17.86
N SER A 159 -12.14 9.60 -18.66
CA SER A 159 -12.48 8.18 -18.58
C SER A 159 -11.35 7.37 -17.98
N MET A 160 -11.69 6.33 -17.23
CA MET A 160 -10.77 5.28 -16.83
C MET A 160 -11.18 4.00 -17.55
N GLU A 161 -10.23 3.39 -18.25
CA GLU A 161 -10.46 2.24 -19.12
C GLU A 161 -9.49 1.12 -18.77
N SER A 162 -9.99 -0.10 -18.76
CA SER A 162 -9.13 -1.27 -18.57
C SER A 162 -8.19 -1.44 -19.77
N PRO A 163 -6.93 -1.84 -19.55
CA PRO A 163 -6.07 -2.31 -20.62
C PRO A 163 -6.56 -3.63 -21.26
N ILE A 164 -7.51 -4.33 -20.62
CA ILE A 164 -8.12 -5.57 -21.14
C ILE A 164 -9.35 -5.20 -21.97
N LYS A 165 -9.41 -5.74 -23.19
CA LYS A 165 -10.52 -5.53 -24.13
C LYS A 165 -11.87 -5.93 -23.51
N ASP A 166 -12.92 -5.22 -23.93
CA ASP A 166 -14.33 -5.49 -23.60
C ASP A 166 -14.73 -5.31 -22.12
N ARG A 167 -13.89 -4.63 -21.32
CA ARG A 167 -14.27 -4.21 -19.97
C ARG A 167 -14.94 -2.84 -19.95
N ALA A 168 -15.63 -2.57 -18.84
CA ALA A 168 -16.38 -1.33 -18.66
C ALA A 168 -15.45 -0.10 -18.67
N ILE A 169 -15.92 0.95 -19.32
CA ILE A 169 -15.34 2.29 -19.30
C ILE A 169 -16.01 3.05 -18.14
N VAL A 170 -15.21 3.63 -17.25
CA VAL A 170 -15.71 4.41 -16.12
C VAL A 170 -15.59 5.89 -16.42
N ASP A 171 -16.72 6.59 -16.39
CA ASP A 171 -16.78 8.05 -16.48
C ASP A 171 -16.51 8.65 -15.10
N ILE A 172 -15.34 9.28 -14.94
CA ILE A 172 -14.89 9.82 -13.66
C ILE A 172 -15.80 10.99 -13.23
N GLY A 173 -16.15 11.89 -14.16
CA GLY A 173 -17.00 13.05 -13.86
C GLY A 173 -18.38 12.65 -13.34
N LYS A 174 -19.06 11.72 -14.02
CA LYS A 174 -20.36 11.20 -13.55
C LYS A 174 -20.25 10.47 -12.21
N THR A 175 -19.14 9.78 -11.98
CA THR A 175 -18.90 9.09 -10.70
C THR A 175 -18.72 10.11 -9.57
N VAL A 176 -18.00 11.20 -9.82
CA VAL A 176 -17.84 12.31 -8.89
C VAL A 176 -19.19 12.94 -8.55
N GLU A 177 -20.01 13.25 -9.55
CA GLU A 177 -21.35 13.83 -9.35
C GLU A 177 -22.23 12.96 -8.45
N LYS A 178 -22.17 11.63 -8.64
CA LYS A 178 -22.97 10.66 -7.88
C LYS A 178 -22.50 10.48 -6.43
N HIS A 179 -21.22 10.70 -6.16
CA HIS A 179 -20.55 10.33 -4.91
C HIS A 179 -19.81 11.50 -4.25
N ILE A 180 -20.23 12.73 -4.56
CA ILE A 180 -19.59 13.96 -4.08
C ILE A 180 -19.50 14.05 -2.54
N ASP A 181 -20.42 13.40 -1.83
CA ASP A 181 -20.51 13.37 -0.37
C ASP A 181 -19.35 12.62 0.31
N ILE A 182 -18.76 11.63 -0.37
CA ILE A 182 -17.71 10.76 0.20
C ILE A 182 -16.29 11.07 -0.31
N ILE A 183 -16.17 11.76 -1.44
CA ILE A 183 -14.89 12.02 -2.10
C ILE A 183 -13.91 12.85 -1.26
N PRO A 184 -14.33 13.86 -0.46
CA PRO A 184 -13.40 14.61 0.38
C PRO A 184 -12.57 13.74 1.33
N GLU A 185 -13.11 12.61 1.78
CA GLU A 185 -12.44 11.68 2.70
C GLU A 185 -12.01 10.36 2.05
N ILE A 186 -12.21 10.19 0.73
CA ILE A 186 -12.04 8.88 0.09
C ILE A 186 -10.59 8.38 0.11
N LEU A 187 -9.61 9.27 -0.06
CA LEU A 187 -8.18 8.91 0.04
C LEU A 187 -7.86 8.36 1.44
N ALA A 188 -8.33 9.06 2.47
CA ALA A 188 -8.09 8.66 3.84
C ALA A 188 -8.79 7.34 4.19
N ALA A 189 -10.05 7.21 3.79
CA ALA A 189 -10.83 5.99 4.01
C ALA A 189 -10.25 4.79 3.25
N HIS A 190 -9.78 4.99 2.02
CA HIS A 190 -9.14 3.95 1.22
C HIS A 190 -7.82 3.49 1.83
N ALA A 191 -6.93 4.42 2.20
CA ALA A 191 -5.66 4.11 2.88
C ALA A 191 -5.91 3.33 4.17
N LEU A 192 -6.79 3.83 5.05
CA LEU A 192 -7.02 3.25 6.37
C LEU A 192 -7.73 1.88 6.33
N SER A 193 -8.57 1.65 5.32
CA SER A 193 -9.26 0.37 5.12
C SER A 193 -8.41 -0.69 4.41
N GLY A 194 -7.22 -0.30 3.97
CA GLY A 194 -6.24 -1.16 3.34
C GLY A 194 -6.04 -0.83 1.86
N CYS A 195 -4.77 -0.69 1.50
CA CYS A 195 -4.23 -0.57 0.15
C CYS A 195 -2.94 -1.40 0.09
N ASP A 196 -2.11 -1.21 -0.92
CA ASP A 196 -0.87 -1.98 -1.08
C ASP A 196 0.11 -1.87 0.10
N THR A 197 0.22 -0.70 0.73
CA THR A 197 1.20 -0.44 1.81
C THR A 197 0.59 -0.51 3.22
N VAL A 198 -0.74 -0.68 3.31
CA VAL A 198 -1.49 -0.63 4.56
C VAL A 198 -2.37 -1.88 4.69
N ALA A 199 -2.25 -2.59 5.81
CA ALA A 199 -3.03 -3.79 6.04
C ALA A 199 -4.53 -3.46 6.18
N CYS A 200 -5.37 -4.30 5.57
CA CYS A 200 -6.81 -4.26 5.78
C CYS A 200 -7.19 -4.90 7.14
N CYS A 201 -8.28 -4.41 7.73
CA CYS A 201 -8.90 -5.03 8.89
C CYS A 201 -9.80 -6.21 8.44
N PHE A 202 -9.54 -7.41 8.96
CA PHE A 202 -10.30 -8.60 8.58
C PHE A 202 -11.80 -8.43 8.86
N GLY A 203 -12.63 -8.72 7.85
CA GLY A 203 -14.08 -8.56 7.94
C GLY A 203 -14.59 -7.14 7.66
N ILE A 204 -13.70 -6.15 7.46
CA ILE A 204 -14.06 -4.79 7.08
C ILE A 204 -13.83 -4.61 5.57
N GLY A 205 -14.92 -4.72 4.80
CA GLY A 205 -14.90 -4.49 3.35
C GLY A 205 -15.19 -3.04 2.96
N LYS A 206 -14.89 -2.67 1.70
CA LYS A 206 -15.11 -1.32 1.17
C LYS A 206 -16.56 -0.84 1.31
N SER A 207 -17.56 -1.73 1.19
CA SER A 207 -18.97 -1.35 1.40
C SER A 207 -19.28 -0.88 2.82
N THR A 208 -18.60 -1.40 3.84
CA THR A 208 -18.73 -0.93 5.23
C THR A 208 -18.07 0.43 5.38
N VAL A 209 -16.85 0.58 4.86
CA VAL A 209 -16.05 1.81 4.87
C VAL A 209 -16.84 2.96 4.21
N LEU A 210 -17.43 2.71 3.04
CA LEU A 210 -18.24 3.70 2.31
C LEU A 210 -19.53 4.11 3.04
N LYS A 211 -20.06 3.27 3.93
CA LYS A 211 -21.21 3.65 4.77
C LYS A 211 -20.77 4.57 5.89
N VAL A 212 -19.61 4.29 6.51
CA VAL A 212 -19.09 5.07 7.64
C VAL A 212 -18.49 6.40 7.19
N VAL A 213 -17.80 6.47 6.05
CA VAL A 213 -17.15 7.71 5.57
C VAL A 213 -18.11 8.88 5.37
N ARG A 214 -19.40 8.59 5.11
CA ARG A 214 -20.45 9.63 5.04
C ARG A 214 -20.63 10.43 6.32
N SER A 215 -20.15 9.95 7.47
CA SER A 215 -20.23 10.70 8.72
C SER A 215 -19.11 11.72 8.91
N GLY A 216 -18.14 11.82 8.00
CA GLY A 216 -17.09 12.85 8.01
C GLY A 216 -16.13 12.77 9.20
N LEU A 217 -15.29 11.73 9.26
CA LEU A 217 -14.46 11.42 10.44
C LEU A 217 -12.94 11.43 10.17
N LEU A 218 -12.49 11.63 8.93
CA LEU A 218 -11.11 11.39 8.51
C LEU A 218 -10.40 12.61 7.91
N SER A 219 -10.80 13.82 8.31
CA SER A 219 -10.28 15.07 7.75
C SER A 219 -8.77 15.29 7.92
N LEU A 220 -8.15 14.72 8.97
CA LEU A 220 -6.73 14.91 9.29
C LEU A 220 -5.81 13.85 8.66
N LEU A 221 -6.35 12.73 8.21
CA LEU A 221 -5.51 11.65 7.69
C LEU A 221 -4.92 12.04 6.32
N GLY A 222 -3.59 11.93 6.22
CA GLY A 222 -2.80 12.39 5.08
C GLY A 222 -2.36 13.86 5.15
N GLN A 223 -2.86 14.66 6.10
CA GLN A 223 -2.39 16.04 6.28
C GLN A 223 -1.03 16.01 6.98
N SER A 224 0.06 16.31 6.27
CA SER A 224 1.44 16.12 6.77
C SER A 224 1.79 16.96 8.00
N ASP A 225 1.07 18.06 8.23
CA ASP A 225 1.20 18.94 9.37
C ASP A 225 0.26 18.58 10.54
N ALA A 226 -0.64 17.61 10.37
CA ALA A 226 -1.59 17.22 11.40
C ALA A 226 -0.89 16.51 12.56
N PRO A 227 -1.24 16.85 13.83
CA PRO A 227 -0.72 16.13 14.98
C PRO A 227 -1.13 14.66 14.94
N LEU A 228 -0.15 13.76 14.93
CA LEU A 228 -0.37 12.32 14.86
C LEU A 228 -1.36 11.78 15.93
N PRO A 229 -1.37 12.26 17.20
CA PRO A 229 -2.38 11.85 18.17
C PRO A 229 -3.82 12.16 17.73
N SER A 230 -4.05 13.31 17.08
CA SER A 230 -5.36 13.70 16.56
C SER A 230 -5.76 12.85 15.35
N VAL A 231 -4.80 12.51 14.47
CA VAL A 231 -5.00 11.57 13.35
C VAL A 231 -5.41 10.20 13.88
N ILE A 232 -4.70 9.68 14.88
CA ILE A 232 -5.00 8.40 15.55
C ILE A 232 -6.39 8.43 16.17
N GLN A 233 -6.76 9.52 16.84
CA GLN A 233 -8.09 9.66 17.44
C GLN A 233 -9.21 9.61 16.39
N GLN A 234 -9.06 10.34 15.27
CA GLN A 234 -10.02 10.32 14.16
C GLN A 234 -10.13 8.93 13.52
N ALA A 235 -8.99 8.31 13.21
CA ALA A 235 -8.95 6.98 12.63
C ALA A 235 -9.55 5.91 13.56
N THR A 236 -9.35 6.04 14.88
CA THR A 236 -9.93 5.14 15.88
C THR A 236 -11.45 5.26 15.91
N LYS A 237 -11.99 6.48 15.97
CA LYS A 237 -13.45 6.71 15.89
C LYS A 237 -14.05 6.15 14.61
N PHE A 238 -13.38 6.36 13.47
CA PHE A 238 -13.81 5.81 12.20
C PHE A 238 -13.80 4.27 12.18
N MET A 239 -12.73 3.65 12.64
CA MET A 239 -12.59 2.19 12.59
C MET A 239 -13.49 1.47 13.60
N THR A 240 -13.65 2.00 14.81
CA THR A 240 -14.61 1.47 15.78
C THR A 240 -16.04 1.50 15.23
N ALA A 241 -16.41 2.57 14.50
CA ALA A 241 -17.69 2.63 13.79
C ALA A 241 -17.80 1.58 12.67
N CYS A 242 -16.71 1.28 11.94
CA CYS A 242 -16.68 0.18 10.97
C CYS A 242 -16.95 -1.19 11.61
N TYR A 243 -16.56 -1.40 12.87
CA TYR A 243 -16.86 -2.61 13.64
C TYR A 243 -18.23 -2.56 14.36
N GLY A 244 -19.01 -1.49 14.18
CA GLY A 244 -20.28 -1.27 14.89
C GLY A 244 -20.11 -1.02 16.39
N GLN A 245 -18.91 -0.65 16.85
CA GLN A 245 -18.57 -0.39 18.25
C GLN A 245 -18.53 1.12 18.54
N ASN A 246 -19.59 1.84 18.16
CA ASN A 246 -19.63 3.32 18.18
C ASN A 246 -19.38 3.96 19.55
N ASN A 247 -19.57 3.20 20.64
CA ASN A 247 -19.40 3.68 22.02
C ASN A 247 -17.99 3.40 22.57
N SER A 248 -17.06 2.90 21.75
CA SER A 248 -15.70 2.58 22.18
C SER A 248 -14.74 3.72 21.87
N ASP A 249 -14.07 4.24 22.90
CA ASP A 249 -13.07 5.29 22.74
C ASP A 249 -11.72 4.78 22.18
N THR A 250 -11.44 3.48 22.33
CA THR A 250 -10.19 2.85 21.90
C THR A 250 -10.46 1.57 21.13
N MET A 251 -9.51 1.15 20.30
CA MET A 251 -9.60 -0.12 19.58
C MET A 251 -9.56 -1.32 20.52
N SER A 252 -8.78 -1.27 21.61
CA SER A 252 -8.77 -2.31 22.63
C SER A 252 -10.13 -2.45 23.36
N ASN A 253 -10.83 -1.34 23.64
CA ASN A 253 -12.19 -1.37 24.21
C ASN A 253 -13.20 -1.94 23.21
N ALA A 254 -13.09 -1.55 21.93
CA ALA A 254 -13.90 -2.11 20.86
C ALA A 254 -13.64 -3.62 20.70
N ARG A 255 -12.38 -4.05 20.81
CA ARG A 255 -11.97 -5.45 20.75
C ARG A 255 -12.62 -6.27 21.87
N LEU A 256 -12.56 -5.77 23.10
CA LEU A 256 -13.18 -6.42 24.26
C LEU A 256 -14.71 -6.48 24.11
N SER A 257 -15.34 -5.38 23.70
CA SER A 257 -16.80 -5.32 23.48
C SER A 257 -17.25 -6.28 22.39
N ALA A 258 -16.53 -6.33 21.27
CA ALA A 258 -16.80 -7.27 20.19
C ALA A 258 -16.57 -8.73 20.60
N TRP A 259 -15.59 -9.01 21.46
CA TRP A 259 -15.39 -10.34 22.03
C TRP A 259 -16.55 -10.73 22.94
N ALA A 260 -16.92 -9.87 23.89
CA ALA A 260 -18.01 -10.12 24.83
C ALA A 260 -19.34 -10.37 24.09
N ALA A 261 -19.67 -9.54 23.10
CA ALA A 261 -20.88 -9.71 22.29
C ALA A 261 -20.91 -11.03 21.50
N LYS A 262 -19.73 -11.58 21.16
CA LYS A 262 -19.60 -12.87 20.48
C LYS A 262 -19.65 -14.05 21.45
N THR A 263 -19.13 -13.92 22.68
CA THR A 263 -19.06 -15.03 23.64
C THR A 263 -20.31 -15.15 24.52
N ASP A 264 -21.05 -14.06 24.74
CA ASP A 264 -22.27 -14.03 25.56
C ASP A 264 -23.41 -14.93 25.02
N LYS A 265 -23.38 -15.27 23.73
CA LYS A 265 -24.41 -16.09 23.07
C LYS A 265 -24.22 -17.61 23.20
N GLY A 266 -23.48 -18.09 24.20
CA GLY A 266 -23.35 -19.52 24.52
C GLY A 266 -22.61 -20.34 23.45
N TYR A 267 -21.43 -19.86 23.03
CA TYR A 267 -20.65 -20.52 21.97
C TYR A 267 -20.01 -21.84 22.42
N THR A 268 -20.03 -22.82 21.51
CA THR A 268 -19.32 -24.11 21.63
C THR A 268 -17.84 -24.03 21.21
N SER A 269 -17.40 -22.90 20.64
CA SER A 269 -16.03 -22.71 20.15
C SER A 269 -15.56 -21.25 20.19
N THR A 270 -14.26 -21.04 20.48
CA THR A 270 -13.61 -19.73 20.54
C THR A 270 -13.74 -18.95 19.22
N PRO A 271 -14.18 -17.66 19.24
CA PRO A 271 -14.21 -16.82 18.04
C PRO A 271 -12.82 -16.72 17.38
N LYS A 272 -12.78 -16.70 16.03
CA LYS A 272 -11.54 -16.45 15.30
C LYS A 272 -10.97 -15.10 15.71
N LEU A 273 -9.74 -15.08 16.22
CA LEU A 273 -9.10 -13.85 16.76
C LEU A 273 -8.96 -12.73 15.71
N CYS A 274 -8.75 -13.09 14.44
CA CYS A 274 -8.70 -12.14 13.34
C CYS A 274 -10.04 -11.41 13.11
N SER A 275 -11.16 -11.98 13.55
CA SER A 275 -12.48 -11.34 13.43
C SER A 275 -12.76 -10.27 14.49
N LEU A 276 -11.83 -10.06 15.43
CA LEU A 276 -11.93 -9.03 16.45
C LEU A 276 -11.14 -7.79 16.00
N PRO A 277 -11.59 -6.58 16.39
CA PRO A 277 -10.81 -5.35 16.19
C PRO A 277 -9.36 -5.51 16.65
N PRO A 278 -8.36 -4.90 15.97
CA PRO A 278 -6.97 -4.90 16.45
C PRO A 278 -6.85 -4.26 17.84
N THR A 279 -5.72 -4.46 18.52
CA THR A 279 -5.42 -3.66 19.73
C THR A 279 -5.13 -2.21 19.32
N SER A 280 -5.22 -1.28 20.28
CA SER A 280 -4.89 0.13 20.04
C SER A 280 -3.49 0.29 19.48
N GLU A 281 -2.50 -0.41 20.02
CA GLU A 281 -1.08 -0.29 19.67
C GLU A 281 -0.82 -0.79 18.24
N THR A 282 -1.37 -1.93 17.85
CA THR A 282 -1.28 -2.42 16.46
C THR A 282 -2.00 -1.48 15.50
N PHE A 283 -3.17 -0.99 15.90
CA PHE A 283 -3.95 -0.11 15.05
C PHE A 283 -3.25 1.24 14.84
N GLU A 284 -2.62 1.80 15.86
CA GLU A 284 -1.82 3.03 15.77
C GLU A 284 -0.70 2.92 14.73
N GLU A 285 0.05 1.81 14.72
CA GLU A 285 1.06 1.54 13.68
C GLU A 285 0.43 1.44 12.28
N ASN A 286 -0.78 0.91 12.17
CA ASN A 286 -1.50 0.89 10.89
C ASN A 286 -1.99 2.27 10.46
N VAL A 287 -2.46 3.10 11.41
CA VAL A 287 -2.85 4.50 11.16
C VAL A 287 -1.65 5.32 10.70
N LYS A 288 -0.48 5.13 11.33
CA LYS A 288 0.77 5.77 10.93
C LYS A 288 1.11 5.50 9.46
N ARG A 289 1.06 4.22 9.04
CA ARG A 289 1.27 3.85 7.64
C ARG A 289 0.21 4.42 6.70
N ALA A 290 -1.06 4.36 7.11
CA ALA A 290 -2.16 4.95 6.34
C ALA A 290 -2.01 6.45 6.15
N HIS A 291 -1.59 7.16 7.21
CA HIS A 291 -1.31 8.59 7.18
C HIS A 291 -0.18 8.89 6.19
N HIS A 292 0.94 8.17 6.26
CA HIS A 292 2.04 8.32 5.31
C HIS A 292 1.61 8.10 3.85
N GLN A 293 0.89 7.00 3.56
CA GLN A 293 0.39 6.73 2.20
C GLN A 293 -0.56 7.83 1.72
N ALA A 294 -1.51 8.25 2.56
CA ALA A 294 -2.44 9.31 2.19
C ALA A 294 -1.74 10.67 2.02
N SER A 295 -0.65 10.93 2.73
CA SER A 295 0.18 12.14 2.52
C SER A 295 0.86 12.12 1.16
N ILE A 296 1.39 10.97 0.71
CA ILE A 296 1.92 10.82 -0.66
C ILE A 296 0.82 11.10 -1.68
N TRP A 297 -0.36 10.51 -1.50
CA TRP A 297 -1.50 10.72 -2.39
C TRP A 297 -2.01 12.16 -2.41
N ARG A 298 -1.87 12.92 -1.33
CA ARG A 298 -2.21 14.36 -1.29
C ARG A 298 -1.15 15.25 -1.95
N ALA A 299 0.08 14.77 -2.05
CA ALA A 299 1.20 15.44 -2.69
C ALA A 299 1.31 15.16 -4.20
N VAL A 300 0.27 14.63 -4.86
CA VAL A 300 0.27 14.37 -6.33
C VAL A 300 0.65 15.62 -7.14
N LYS A 301 0.26 16.81 -6.68
CA LYS A 301 0.55 18.07 -7.36
C LYS A 301 1.99 18.55 -7.16
N ASP A 302 2.67 18.02 -6.15
CA ASP A 302 4.06 18.35 -5.83
C ASP A 302 4.99 17.46 -6.66
N ALA A 303 6.16 18.01 -7.04
CA ALA A 303 7.17 17.26 -7.76
C ALA A 303 7.69 16.07 -6.92
N ASP A 304 7.85 16.29 -5.62
CA ASP A 304 8.44 15.31 -4.71
C ASP A 304 7.40 14.83 -3.69
N PRO A 305 7.46 13.56 -3.26
CA PRO A 305 6.63 13.09 -2.15
C PRO A 305 6.98 13.85 -0.86
N PRO A 306 6.08 13.87 0.13
CA PRO A 306 6.34 14.57 1.37
C PRO A 306 7.54 13.97 2.09
N GLU A 307 8.38 14.83 2.68
CA GLU A 307 9.56 14.40 3.45
C GLU A 307 9.13 13.87 4.83
N LEU A 308 8.66 12.62 4.85
CA LEU A 308 8.25 11.92 6.06
C LEU A 308 9.26 10.81 6.38
N ASP A 309 9.75 10.82 7.62
CA ASP A 309 10.59 9.76 8.15
C ASP A 309 9.77 8.49 8.37
N VAL A 310 9.88 7.55 7.43
CA VAL A 310 9.14 6.27 7.41
C VAL A 310 9.22 5.49 8.73
N GLU A 311 10.32 5.61 9.49
CA GLU A 311 10.49 4.90 10.76
C GLU A 311 9.59 5.47 11.87
N LYS A 312 9.17 6.74 11.74
CA LYS A 312 8.14 7.35 12.60
C LYS A 312 6.72 6.99 12.15
N TYR A 313 6.56 6.44 10.95
CA TYR A 313 5.27 6.11 10.34
C TYR A 313 5.02 4.60 10.21
N GLY A 314 5.54 3.82 11.15
CA GLY A 314 5.17 2.41 11.33
C GLY A 314 5.92 1.43 10.43
N TRP A 315 7.12 1.81 10.03
CA TRP A 315 8.11 0.98 9.33
C TRP A 315 9.38 0.84 10.16
N LYS A 316 10.16 -0.22 9.92
CA LYS A 316 11.53 -0.41 10.39
C LYS A 316 12.41 -0.77 9.20
N LYS A 317 13.67 -0.32 9.22
CA LYS A 317 14.66 -0.75 8.23
C LYS A 317 15.17 -2.15 8.54
N ASP A 318 15.18 -2.98 7.52
CA ASP A 318 15.93 -4.22 7.49
C ASP A 318 17.21 -3.99 6.68
N GLU A 319 18.31 -3.70 7.39
CA GLU A 319 19.63 -3.45 6.81
C GLU A 319 20.19 -4.67 6.05
N THR A 320 19.75 -5.89 6.40
CA THR A 320 20.22 -7.12 5.75
C THR A 320 19.67 -7.22 4.34
N ASN A 321 18.38 -6.93 4.19
CA ASN A 321 17.66 -7.03 2.92
C ASN A 321 17.52 -5.68 2.19
N ARG A 322 18.03 -4.59 2.78
CA ARG A 322 17.88 -3.20 2.31
C ARG A 322 16.43 -2.83 2.01
N SER A 323 15.55 -3.21 2.92
CA SER A 323 14.10 -3.11 2.74
C SER A 323 13.41 -2.49 3.94
N LEU A 324 12.17 -2.03 3.76
CA LEU A 324 11.30 -1.66 4.88
C LEU A 324 10.36 -2.80 5.25
N VAL A 325 10.26 -3.07 6.54
CA VAL A 325 9.29 -4.02 7.13
C VAL A 325 8.32 -3.29 8.06
N PRO A 326 7.04 -3.68 8.11
CA PRO A 326 6.05 -2.96 8.89
C PRO A 326 6.22 -3.27 10.38
N THR A 327 6.14 -2.24 11.22
CA THR A 327 6.02 -2.43 12.67
C THR A 327 4.63 -3.00 12.97
N THR A 328 4.57 -4.23 13.48
CA THR A 328 3.30 -4.89 13.84
C THR A 328 2.76 -4.41 15.18
N VAL A 329 3.65 -4.32 16.18
CA VAL A 329 3.41 -3.85 17.54
C VAL A 329 4.71 -3.18 18.00
N PRO A 330 4.67 -2.06 18.73
CA PRO A 330 5.88 -1.47 19.31
C PRO A 330 6.59 -2.43 20.27
N ASP A 331 7.92 -2.44 20.27
CA ASP A 331 8.72 -3.39 21.07
C ASP A 331 8.53 -3.21 22.59
N THR A 332 7.99 -2.06 23.01
CA THR A 332 7.67 -1.74 24.40
C THR A 332 6.34 -2.34 24.88
N VAL A 333 5.57 -2.98 24.00
CA VAL A 333 4.23 -3.50 24.30
C VAL A 333 4.27 -5.02 24.40
N SER A 334 3.94 -5.54 25.58
CA SER A 334 3.82 -6.98 25.80
C SER A 334 2.63 -7.57 25.03
N LEU A 335 2.87 -8.64 24.26
CA LEU A 335 1.84 -9.28 23.42
C LEU A 335 0.69 -9.93 24.23
N ALA A 336 0.95 -10.24 25.50
CA ALA A 336 -0.04 -10.72 26.44
C ALA A 336 0.36 -10.33 27.86
N PRO A 337 -0.59 -10.28 28.82
CA PRO A 337 -0.26 -10.08 30.23
C PRO A 337 0.70 -11.16 30.74
N ASP A 338 1.64 -10.79 31.61
CA ASP A 338 2.60 -11.72 32.21
C ASP A 338 1.94 -12.94 32.85
N ALA A 339 0.79 -12.74 33.51
CA ALA A 339 0.03 -13.82 34.11
C ALA A 339 -0.39 -14.89 33.08
N VAL A 340 -0.71 -14.47 31.84
CA VAL A 340 -1.08 -15.37 30.74
C VAL A 340 0.17 -15.99 30.11
N LEU A 341 1.23 -15.20 29.89
CA LEU A 341 2.49 -15.71 29.34
C LEU A 341 3.09 -16.80 30.25
N ARG A 342 2.96 -16.66 31.57
CA ARG A 342 3.41 -17.66 32.54
C ARG A 342 2.66 -18.99 32.46
N LEU A 343 1.46 -19.03 31.86
CA LEU A 343 0.70 -20.27 31.65
C LEU A 343 1.19 -21.07 30.43
N ILE A 344 2.02 -20.48 29.57
CA ILE A 344 2.62 -21.19 28.45
C ILE A 344 3.58 -22.25 28.99
N ARG A 345 3.35 -23.50 28.60
CA ARG A 345 4.15 -24.65 29.03
C ARG A 345 4.62 -25.47 27.84
N CYS A 346 5.82 -26.02 27.93
CA CYS A 346 6.30 -27.03 27.00
C CYS A 346 6.02 -28.45 27.55
N GLY A 347 5.82 -29.39 26.63
CA GLY A 347 5.74 -30.83 26.92
C GLY A 347 7.06 -31.55 26.66
N CYS A 348 8.19 -30.88 26.88
CA CYS A 348 9.50 -31.44 26.54
C CYS A 348 9.94 -32.49 27.57
N GLU A 349 9.97 -33.74 27.14
CA GLU A 349 10.49 -34.88 27.92
C GLU A 349 11.72 -35.45 27.22
N SER A 350 12.91 -35.24 27.79
CA SER A 350 14.17 -35.81 27.32
C SER A 350 15.26 -35.61 28.37
N ASP A 351 16.39 -36.31 28.26
CA ASP A 351 17.55 -36.12 29.15
C ASP A 351 18.20 -34.72 29.04
N THR A 352 18.02 -34.04 27.90
CA THR A 352 18.49 -32.65 27.68
C THR A 352 17.39 -31.77 27.06
N PRO A 353 16.32 -31.51 27.81
CA PRO A 353 15.13 -30.87 27.29
C PRO A 353 15.38 -29.40 26.94
N CYS A 354 14.63 -28.91 25.95
CA CYS A 354 14.58 -27.50 25.57
C CYS A 354 15.86 -26.90 24.94
N ARG A 355 16.80 -27.73 24.45
CA ARG A 355 18.00 -27.26 23.73
C ARG A 355 17.74 -26.66 22.37
N SER A 356 16.69 -27.11 21.68
CA SER A 356 16.36 -26.66 20.32
C SER A 356 15.02 -25.91 20.28
N SER A 357 14.75 -25.24 19.16
CA SER A 357 13.46 -24.59 18.87
C SER A 357 12.30 -25.59 18.70
N ARG A 358 12.51 -26.89 18.95
CA ARG A 358 11.40 -27.85 19.11
C ARG A 358 10.63 -27.65 20.43
N CYS A 359 11.25 -27.00 21.42
CA CYS A 359 10.54 -26.58 22.63
C CYS A 359 9.62 -25.41 22.32
N GLY A 360 8.33 -25.54 22.65
CA GLY A 360 7.35 -24.48 22.45
C GLY A 360 7.70 -23.16 23.17
N CYS A 361 8.22 -23.24 24.40
CA CYS A 361 8.67 -22.03 25.12
C CYS A 361 9.84 -21.34 24.40
N ARG A 362 10.90 -22.09 24.07
CA ARG A 362 12.07 -21.54 23.36
C ARG A 362 11.72 -21.03 21.97
N SER A 363 10.84 -21.73 21.24
CA SER A 363 10.36 -21.27 19.93
C SER A 363 9.55 -19.99 20.01
N ALA A 364 8.90 -19.74 21.14
CA ALA A 364 8.16 -18.51 21.42
C ALA A 364 9.03 -17.44 22.09
N ASP A 365 10.35 -17.66 22.18
CA ASP A 365 11.32 -16.79 22.86
C ASP A 365 11.00 -16.54 24.34
N LEU A 366 10.44 -17.56 25.01
CA LEU A 366 10.09 -17.55 26.43
C LEU A 366 10.94 -18.56 27.20
N SER A 367 11.26 -18.20 28.45
CA SER A 367 11.84 -19.13 29.41
C SER A 367 10.81 -20.14 29.89
N CYS A 368 11.24 -21.39 30.11
CA CYS A 368 10.40 -22.42 30.68
C CYS A 368 10.01 -22.05 32.11
N THR A 369 8.74 -22.22 32.44
CA THR A 369 8.17 -21.91 33.74
C THR A 369 8.02 -23.18 34.58
N MET A 370 7.62 -23.02 35.85
CA MET A 370 7.28 -24.14 36.73
C MET A 370 6.10 -25.00 36.23
N PHE A 371 5.37 -24.55 35.20
CA PHE A 371 4.29 -25.30 34.58
C PHE A 371 4.75 -26.19 33.41
N CYS A 372 6.01 -26.07 32.99
CA CYS A 372 6.60 -26.89 31.94
C CYS A 372 6.93 -28.30 32.43
N VAL A 373 6.73 -29.30 31.58
CA VAL A 373 7.07 -30.70 31.90
C VAL A 373 8.57 -30.87 32.16
N CYS A 374 9.41 -30.06 31.50
CA CYS A 374 10.86 -30.10 31.70
C CYS A 374 11.34 -29.51 33.04
N HIS A 375 10.46 -28.91 33.84
CA HIS A 375 10.85 -28.18 35.05
C HIS A 375 11.54 -29.06 36.09
N ASP A 376 11.06 -30.30 36.26
CA ASP A 376 11.60 -31.26 37.23
C ASP A 376 12.91 -31.92 36.75
N GLY A 377 13.42 -31.54 35.57
CA GLY A 377 14.67 -32.05 34.99
C GLY A 377 15.73 -30.95 34.77
N ILE A 378 16.80 -31.29 34.03
CA ILE A 378 17.87 -30.34 33.68
C ILE A 378 17.43 -29.49 32.47
N CYS A 379 16.39 -28.67 32.66
CA CYS A 379 15.94 -27.74 31.63
C CYS A 379 17.02 -26.69 31.35
N CYS A 380 17.51 -26.64 30.11
CA CYS A 380 18.52 -25.65 29.70
C CYS A 380 17.93 -24.30 29.26
N ASN A 381 16.61 -24.13 29.37
CA ASN A 381 15.87 -22.93 28.94
C ASN A 381 15.12 -22.31 30.13
N THR A 382 15.81 -22.12 31.25
CA THR A 382 15.32 -21.42 32.44
C THR A 382 15.89 -20.01 32.51
N ASN A 383 15.17 -19.05 33.09
CA ASN A 383 15.79 -17.80 33.51
C ASN A 383 16.79 -18.12 34.64
N ALA A 384 18.03 -17.64 34.56
CA ALA A 384 18.81 -17.46 35.77
C ALA A 384 18.03 -16.46 36.63
N LEU A 385 17.62 -16.88 37.83
CA LEU A 385 16.86 -16.07 38.77
C LEU A 385 17.55 -14.74 39.06
#